data_AF-A0A7J2RBK7-F1
#
_entry.id   AF-A0A7J2RBK7-F1
#
_cell.length_a   1.000
_cell.length_b   1.000
_cell.length_c   1.000
_cell.angle_alpha   90.00
_cell.angle_beta   90.00
_cell.angle_gamma   90.00
#
_symmetry.space_group_name_H-M   'P 1'
#
loop_
_entity.id
_entity.type
_entity.pdbx_description
1 polymer ?
#
loop_
_entity_poly.entity_id
_entity_poly.type
_entity_poly.pdbx_seq_one_letter_code
_entity_poly.pdbx_strand_id
1 'polypeptide(L)'
;MNMIKNKRGIATFQIFLFAFIVLFWIIFLGIEVLIFNLTFDNLNIDLDVGGTNLGNVTRGTLGQINTGLLNSADFIGYSLIFGMVLIMFVGAYYFRGQFPKVMLVVDILILVFAYILAVYITNSYEILINSTTILGDVYIDVLPKSSEFILRLPIFVSIIGAIIIILSYSGFPKTNEGEASIGEFN
;
A
#
# COMPACT_ATOMS: atom_id res chain seq x y z
N MET A 1 -15.30 -33.04 13.82
CA MET A 1 -16.07 -31.89 13.30
C MET A 1 -15.08 -30.81 12.88
N ASN A 2 -14.51 -30.95 11.68
CA ASN A 2 -13.55 -29.96 11.16
C ASN A 2 -14.34 -28.84 10.50
N MET A 3 -14.44 -27.72 11.19
CA MET A 3 -14.94 -26.47 10.64
C MET A 3 -13.88 -25.97 9.64
N ILE A 4 -13.92 -26.50 8.41
CA ILE A 4 -13.09 -25.99 7.30
C ILE A 4 -13.56 -24.55 7.09
N LYS A 5 -12.76 -23.62 7.61
CA LYS A 5 -12.95 -22.17 7.53
C LYS A 5 -13.28 -21.82 6.08
N ASN A 6 -14.49 -21.32 5.88
CA ASN A 6 -14.97 -20.77 4.63
C ASN A 6 -14.06 -19.58 4.25
N LYS A 7 -13.02 -19.81 3.45
CA LYS A 7 -12.06 -18.80 2.97
C LYS A 7 -12.60 -18.03 1.75
N ARG A 8 -13.90 -18.10 1.47
CA ARG A 8 -14.52 -17.50 0.30
C ARG A 8 -14.56 -15.97 0.43
N GLY A 9 -14.06 -15.26 -0.57
CA GLY A 9 -14.01 -13.78 -0.61
C GLY A 9 -12.78 -13.14 0.06
N ILE A 10 -11.82 -13.92 0.57
CA ILE A 10 -10.63 -13.37 1.25
C ILE A 10 -9.75 -12.56 0.30
N ALA A 11 -9.57 -12.99 -0.95
CA ALA A 11 -8.69 -12.32 -1.91
C ALA A 11 -9.21 -10.92 -2.29
N THR A 12 -10.52 -10.79 -2.52
CA THR A 12 -11.12 -9.50 -2.88
C THR A 12 -11.25 -8.58 -1.67
N PHE A 13 -11.44 -9.14 -0.46
CA PHE A 13 -11.41 -8.35 0.78
C PHE A 13 -10.03 -7.71 1.04
N GLN A 14 -8.94 -8.33 0.59
CA GLN A 14 -7.60 -7.75 0.70
C GLN A 14 -7.47 -6.40 -0.03
N ILE A 15 -8.31 -6.12 -1.03
CA ILE A 15 -8.31 -4.83 -1.75
C ILE A 15 -8.69 -3.66 -0.82
N PHE A 16 -9.61 -3.89 0.13
CA PHE A 16 -9.96 -2.88 1.12
C PHE A 16 -8.80 -2.59 2.07
N LEU A 17 -8.23 -3.66 2.60
CA LEU A 17 -7.11 -3.58 3.54
C LEU A 17 -5.90 -2.92 2.85
N PHE A 18 -5.67 -3.22 1.58
CA PHE A 18 -4.68 -2.57 0.74
C PHE A 18 -4.90 -1.06 0.65
N ALA A 19 -6.10 -0.61 0.28
CA ALA A 19 -6.41 0.81 0.14
C ALA A 19 -6.15 1.59 1.45
N PHE A 20 -6.54 1.03 2.60
CA PHE A 20 -6.28 1.63 3.90
C PHE A 20 -4.79 1.63 4.26
N ILE A 21 -4.10 0.50 4.12
CA ILE A 21 -2.68 0.40 4.50
C ILE A 21 -1.83 1.33 3.64
N VAL A 22 -2.10 1.42 2.33
CA VAL A 22 -1.37 2.34 1.45
C VAL A 22 -1.57 3.79 1.88
N LEU A 23 -2.80 4.18 2.21
CA LEU A 23 -3.07 5.52 2.75
C LEU A 23 -2.28 5.78 4.04
N PHE A 24 -2.41 4.89 5.02
CA PHE A 24 -1.71 5.04 6.30
C PHE A 24 -0.19 5.08 6.13
N TRP A 25 0.35 4.25 5.25
CA TRP A 25 1.78 4.16 5.03
C TRP A 25 2.35 5.43 4.39
N ILE A 26 1.69 5.96 3.36
CA ILE A 26 2.16 7.19 2.72
C ILE A 26 2.01 8.38 3.67
N ILE A 27 0.90 8.46 4.42
CA ILE A 27 0.73 9.50 5.44
C ILE A 27 1.84 9.42 6.49
N PHE A 28 2.13 8.20 6.97
CA PHE A 28 3.20 7.98 7.94
C PHE A 28 4.56 8.43 7.39
N LEU A 29 4.88 8.07 6.15
CA LEU A 29 6.16 8.41 5.52
C LEU A 29 6.31 9.93 5.32
N GLY A 30 5.26 10.62 4.88
CA GLY A 30 5.29 12.07 4.77
C GLY A 30 5.43 12.79 6.12
N ILE A 31 4.77 12.30 7.17
CA ILE A 31 4.94 12.83 8.53
C ILE A 31 6.38 12.58 9.03
N GLU A 32 6.96 11.42 8.77
CA GLU A 32 8.34 11.10 9.15
C GLU A 32 9.33 12.09 8.49
N VAL A 33 9.22 12.28 7.16
CA VAL A 33 10.02 13.26 6.42
C VAL A 33 9.87 14.66 7.01
N LEU A 34 8.63 15.07 7.31
CA LEU A 34 8.35 16.37 7.90
C LEU A 34 9.04 16.55 9.25
N ILE A 35 8.91 15.57 10.15
CA ILE A 35 9.53 15.62 11.48
C ILE A 35 11.05 15.68 11.37
N PHE A 36 11.66 14.91 10.45
CA PHE A 36 13.10 14.94 10.24
C PHE A 36 13.59 16.30 9.73
N ASN A 37 12.90 16.90 8.75
CA ASN A 37 13.20 18.24 8.26
C ASN A 37 13.13 19.27 9.38
N LEU A 38 12.02 19.29 10.14
CA LEU A 38 11.85 20.22 11.26
C LEU A 38 12.93 20.02 12.32
N THR A 39 13.28 18.78 12.64
CA THR A 39 14.33 18.48 13.62
C THR A 39 15.70 18.97 13.13
N PHE A 40 16.02 18.73 11.87
CA PHE A 40 17.26 19.21 11.26
C PHE A 40 17.35 20.73 11.29
N ASP A 41 16.30 21.43 10.86
CA ASP A 41 16.27 22.89 10.78
C ASP A 41 16.42 23.54 12.17
N ASN A 42 15.79 22.97 13.20
CA ASN A 42 15.87 23.49 14.57
C ASN A 42 17.22 23.18 15.26
N LEU A 43 17.92 22.12 14.85
CA LEU A 43 19.23 21.74 15.41
C LEU A 43 20.42 22.28 14.61
N ASN A 44 20.19 22.70 13.36
CA ASN A 44 21.21 23.31 12.50
C ASN A 44 21.36 24.80 12.82
N ILE A 45 21.68 25.08 14.09
CA ILE A 45 21.95 26.42 14.59
C ILE A 45 23.46 26.68 14.67
N ASP A 46 23.85 27.92 14.40
CA ASP A 46 25.23 28.38 14.49
C ASP A 46 25.57 28.69 15.95
N LEU A 47 25.88 27.64 16.71
CA LEU A 47 26.22 27.71 18.13
C LEU A 47 27.54 26.99 18.39
N ASP A 48 28.54 27.73 18.87
CA ASP A 48 29.82 27.18 19.30
C ASP A 48 29.79 26.79 20.78
N VAL A 49 30.06 25.52 21.06
CA VAL A 49 30.21 24.98 22.43
C VAL A 49 31.54 24.25 22.52
N GLY A 50 32.44 24.72 23.39
CA GLY A 50 33.74 24.06 23.61
C GLY A 50 34.63 23.97 22.37
N GLY A 51 34.53 24.94 21.44
CA GLY A 51 35.31 24.96 20.21
C GLY A 51 34.76 24.06 19.09
N THR A 52 33.59 23.47 19.28
CA THR A 52 32.86 22.74 18.23
C THR A 52 31.57 23.46 17.89
N ASN A 53 31.34 23.66 16.60
CA ASN A 53 30.12 24.27 16.08
C ASN A 53 29.00 23.22 15.95
N LEU A 54 27.89 23.43 16.65
CA LEU A 54 26.75 22.52 16.64
C LEU A 54 26.16 22.37 15.24
N GLY A 55 26.04 23.45 14.48
CA GLY A 55 25.55 23.42 13.10
C GLY A 55 26.42 22.57 12.17
N ASN A 56 27.74 22.63 12.30
CA ASN A 56 28.66 21.77 11.54
C ASN A 56 28.50 20.29 11.88
N VAL A 57 28.32 19.95 13.17
CA VAL A 57 28.08 18.57 13.61
C VAL A 57 26.71 18.07 13.15
N THR A 58 25.66 18.89 13.28
CA THR A 58 24.30 18.58 12.81
C THR A 58 24.29 18.34 11.30
N ARG A 59 24.93 19.20 10.51
CA ARG A 59 25.09 19.00 9.04
C ARG A 59 25.86 17.73 8.71
N GLY A 60 26.93 17.43 9.44
CA GLY A 60 27.75 16.23 9.25
C GLY A 60 27.04 14.92 9.61
N THR A 61 25.99 14.97 10.42
CA THR A 61 25.26 13.80 10.92
C THR A 61 23.82 13.75 10.42
N LEU A 62 22.93 14.52 11.06
CA LEU A 62 21.51 14.61 10.72
C LEU A 62 21.28 15.14 9.30
N GLY A 63 22.13 16.03 8.80
CA GLY A 63 22.04 16.51 7.42
C GLY A 63 22.22 15.40 6.38
N GLN A 64 23.15 14.46 6.63
CA GLN A 64 23.35 13.32 5.73
C GLN A 64 22.17 12.35 5.79
N ILE A 65 21.64 12.09 6.99
CA ILE A 65 20.45 11.24 7.19
C ILE A 65 19.24 11.89 6.50
N ASN A 66 19.03 13.18 6.70
CA ASN A 66 17.90 13.91 6.10
C ASN A 66 18.00 13.90 4.57
N THR A 67 19.16 14.19 4.02
CA THR A 67 19.39 14.11 2.56
C THR A 67 19.13 12.69 2.02
N GLY A 68 19.57 11.67 2.74
CA GLY A 68 19.29 10.28 2.38
C GLY A 68 17.79 9.96 2.40
N LEU A 69 17.08 10.39 3.44
CA LEU A 69 15.65 10.19 3.59
C LEU A 69 14.87 10.91 2.48
N LEU A 70 15.13 12.21 2.25
CA LEU A 70 14.47 12.99 1.20
C LEU A 70 14.64 12.37 -0.19
N ASN A 71 15.85 11.87 -0.50
CA ASN A 71 16.13 11.28 -1.81
C ASN A 71 15.55 9.87 -1.99
N SER A 72 15.24 9.16 -0.90
CA SER A 72 14.77 7.77 -0.96
C SER A 72 13.30 7.59 -0.56
N ALA A 73 12.68 8.59 0.06
CA ALA A 73 11.32 8.57 0.59
C ALA A 73 10.31 8.08 -0.45
N ASP A 74 10.27 8.68 -1.64
CA ASP A 74 9.34 8.29 -2.69
C ASP A 74 9.61 6.88 -3.23
N PHE A 75 10.89 6.49 -3.33
CA PHE A 75 11.26 5.15 -3.75
C PHE A 75 10.80 4.10 -2.72
N ILE A 76 10.98 4.38 -1.43
CA ILE A 76 10.51 3.51 -0.34
C ILE A 76 8.98 3.40 -0.40
N GLY A 77 8.28 4.52 -0.49
CA GLY A 77 6.81 4.56 -0.60
C GLY A 77 6.30 3.74 -1.78
N TYR A 78 6.80 4.04 -2.98
CA TYR A 78 6.38 3.35 -4.20
C TYR A 78 6.76 1.87 -4.22
N SER A 79 7.95 1.50 -3.72
CA SER A 79 8.38 0.09 -3.66
C SER A 79 7.50 -0.74 -2.74
N LEU A 80 7.03 -0.17 -1.64
CA LEU A 80 6.09 -0.85 -0.74
C LEU A 80 4.74 -1.06 -1.41
N ILE A 81 4.18 -0.01 -2.04
CA ILE A 81 2.91 -0.12 -2.78
C ILE A 81 3.02 -1.23 -3.83
N PHE A 82 4.09 -1.22 -4.62
CA PHE A 82 4.34 -2.23 -5.63
C PHE A 82 4.43 -3.64 -5.01
N GLY A 83 5.18 -3.80 -3.91
CA GLY A 83 5.27 -5.06 -3.18
C GLY A 83 3.92 -5.58 -2.70
N MET A 84 3.05 -4.69 -2.20
CA MET A 84 1.70 -5.07 -1.78
C MET A 84 0.84 -5.55 -2.96
N VAL A 85 0.89 -4.85 -4.10
CA VAL A 85 0.18 -5.28 -5.31
C VAL A 85 0.66 -6.65 -5.79
N LEU A 86 1.97 -6.91 -5.76
CA LEU A 86 2.53 -8.22 -6.09
C LEU A 86 2.02 -9.31 -5.14
N ILE A 87 2.02 -9.06 -3.84
CA ILE A 87 1.50 -10.01 -2.84
C ILE A 87 0.03 -10.33 -3.11
N MET A 88 -0.77 -9.34 -3.50
CA MET A 88 -2.18 -9.56 -3.87
C MET A 88 -2.33 -10.42 -5.12
N PHE A 89 -1.50 -10.21 -6.14
CA PHE A 89 -1.51 -11.07 -7.33
C PHE A 89 -1.10 -12.51 -7.02
N VAL A 90 -0.06 -12.71 -6.21
CA VAL A 90 0.37 -14.04 -5.75
C VAL A 90 -0.72 -14.69 -4.90
N GLY A 91 -1.36 -13.93 -4.01
CA GLY A 91 -2.49 -14.39 -3.21
C GLY A 91 -3.66 -14.84 -4.08
N ALA A 92 -4.09 -13.99 -5.03
CA ALA A 92 -5.16 -14.30 -5.97
C ALA A 92 -4.86 -15.59 -6.77
N TYR A 93 -3.62 -15.74 -7.23
CA TYR A 93 -3.17 -16.95 -7.92
C TYR A 93 -3.25 -18.21 -7.04
N TYR A 94 -2.84 -18.11 -5.77
CA TYR A 94 -2.86 -19.24 -4.84
C TYR A 94 -4.28 -19.71 -4.48
N PHE A 95 -5.24 -18.78 -4.43
CA PHE A 95 -6.65 -19.07 -4.14
C PHE A 95 -7.49 -19.44 -5.38
N ARG A 96 -6.86 -19.56 -6.55
CA ARG A 96 -7.51 -19.91 -7.82
C ARG A 96 -8.28 -21.23 -7.73
N GLY A 97 -9.50 -21.26 -8.25
CA GLY A 97 -10.33 -22.46 -8.33
C GLY A 97 -10.95 -22.94 -7.01
N GLN A 98 -10.72 -22.24 -5.90
CA GLN A 98 -11.32 -22.56 -4.59
C GLN A 98 -12.73 -21.99 -4.41
N PHE A 99 -13.17 -21.11 -5.32
CA PHE A 99 -14.41 -20.35 -5.16
C PHE A 99 -15.50 -20.78 -6.15
N PRO A 100 -16.75 -20.98 -5.70
CA PRO A 100 -17.86 -21.25 -6.59
C PRO A 100 -18.13 -20.05 -7.51
N LYS A 101 -18.60 -20.31 -8.73
CA LYS A 101 -18.88 -19.24 -9.74
C LYS A 101 -19.81 -18.14 -9.22
N VAL A 102 -20.71 -18.45 -8.28
CA VAL A 102 -21.62 -17.49 -7.64
C VAL A 102 -20.87 -16.38 -6.87
N MET A 103 -19.66 -16.66 -6.35
CA MET A 103 -18.85 -15.65 -5.66
C MET A 103 -18.32 -14.55 -6.58
N LEU A 104 -18.30 -14.75 -7.91
CA LEU A 104 -17.83 -13.74 -8.85
C LEU A 104 -18.71 -12.47 -8.79
N VAL A 105 -20.02 -12.65 -8.65
CA VAL A 105 -20.96 -11.52 -8.51
C VAL A 105 -20.71 -10.75 -7.22
N VAL A 106 -20.40 -11.47 -6.13
CA VAL A 106 -20.06 -10.87 -4.84
C VAL A 106 -18.74 -10.10 -4.94
N ASP A 107 -17.74 -10.64 -5.63
CA ASP A 107 -16.46 -9.96 -5.84
C ASP A 107 -16.59 -8.68 -6.67
N ILE A 108 -17.47 -8.67 -7.68
CA ILE A 108 -17.78 -7.43 -8.43
C ILE A 108 -18.44 -6.39 -7.52
N LEU A 109 -19.41 -6.79 -6.69
CA LEU A 109 -20.05 -5.86 -5.74
C LEU A 109 -19.04 -5.30 -4.74
N ILE A 110 -18.14 -6.17 -4.24
CA ILE A 110 -17.03 -5.77 -3.39
C ILE A 110 -16.11 -4.76 -4.09
N LEU A 111 -15.77 -4.98 -5.36
CA LEU A 111 -14.93 -4.08 -6.14
C LEU A 111 -15.58 -2.70 -6.32
N VAL A 112 -16.88 -2.65 -6.58
CA VAL A 112 -17.64 -1.38 -6.66
C VAL A 112 -17.58 -0.64 -5.32
N PHE A 113 -17.76 -1.36 -4.21
CA PHE A 113 -17.65 -0.75 -2.88
C PHE A 113 -16.22 -0.25 -2.59
N ALA A 114 -15.20 -1.02 -2.98
CA ALA A 114 -13.79 -0.63 -2.84
C ALA A 114 -13.46 0.60 -3.69
N TYR A 115 -14.05 0.73 -4.88
CA TYR A 115 -13.92 1.92 -5.71
C TYR A 115 -14.50 3.17 -5.04
N ILE A 116 -15.72 3.08 -4.49
CA ILE A 116 -16.35 4.20 -3.77
C ILE A 116 -15.48 4.62 -2.58
N LEU A 117 -14.97 3.65 -1.82
CA LEU A 117 -14.05 3.92 -0.72
C LEU A 117 -12.76 4.59 -1.21
N ALA A 118 -12.18 4.13 -2.31
CA ALA A 118 -10.97 4.72 -2.89
C ALA A 118 -11.19 6.18 -3.31
N VAL A 119 -12.37 6.52 -3.85
CA VAL A 119 -12.74 7.91 -4.16
C VAL A 119 -12.78 8.76 -2.89
N TYR A 120 -13.38 8.24 -1.82
CA TYR A 120 -13.41 8.94 -0.53
C TYR A 120 -12.01 9.16 0.06
N ILE A 121 -11.15 8.15 -0.02
CA ILE A 121 -9.75 8.22 0.40
C ILE A 121 -9.02 9.29 -0.42
N THR A 122 -9.18 9.30 -1.74
CA THR A 122 -8.57 10.27 -2.66
C THR A 122 -8.93 11.70 -2.26
N ASN A 123 -10.22 11.98 -2.07
CA ASN A 123 -10.69 13.31 -1.70
C ASN A 123 -10.17 13.72 -0.31
N SER A 124 -10.14 12.79 0.64
CA SER A 124 -9.64 13.03 1.98
C SER A 124 -8.13 13.33 1.98
N TYR A 125 -7.38 12.61 1.14
CA TYR A 125 -5.95 12.82 0.96
C TYR A 125 -5.66 14.17 0.28
N GLU A 126 -6.43 14.54 -0.74
CA GLU A 126 -6.31 15.84 -1.41
C GLU A 126 -6.54 17.01 -0.43
N ILE A 127 -7.54 16.89 0.45
CA ILE A 127 -7.75 17.90 1.51
C ILE A 127 -6.55 17.95 2.46
N LEU A 128 -5.98 16.79 2.82
CA LEU A 128 -4.85 16.70 3.74
C LEU A 128 -3.59 17.35 3.16
N ILE A 129 -3.21 17.05 1.92
CA ILE A 129 -2.00 17.63 1.31
C ILE A 129 -2.13 19.14 1.07
N ASN A 130 -3.36 19.63 0.86
CA ASN A 130 -3.64 21.06 0.67
C ASN A 130 -3.95 21.80 1.99
N SER A 131 -3.92 21.12 3.14
CA SER A 131 -4.27 21.71 4.43
C SER A 131 -3.24 22.74 4.92
N THR A 132 -1.96 22.52 4.61
CA THR A 132 -0.84 23.42 4.91
C THR A 132 0.20 23.34 3.80
N THR A 133 0.91 24.44 3.53
CA THR A 133 1.97 24.45 2.52
C THR A 133 3.10 23.48 2.87
N ILE A 134 3.49 23.41 4.15
CA ILE A 134 4.57 22.55 4.63
C ILE A 134 4.29 21.05 4.36
N LEU A 135 3.06 20.59 4.64
CA LEU A 135 2.66 19.22 4.30
C LEU A 135 2.60 19.04 2.77
N GLY A 136 2.05 20.02 2.06
CA GLY A 136 1.99 20.03 0.60
C GLY A 136 3.36 19.82 -0.03
N ASP A 137 4.36 20.60 0.37
CA ASP A 137 5.73 20.53 -0.15
C ASP A 137 6.33 19.12 0.05
N VAL A 138 6.10 18.50 1.21
CA VAL A 138 6.58 17.12 1.45
C VAL A 138 5.90 16.13 0.51
N TYR A 139 4.57 16.14 0.40
CA TYR A 139 3.87 15.16 -0.42
C TYR A 139 4.00 15.39 -1.93
N ILE A 140 4.15 16.63 -2.35
CA ILE A 140 4.24 17.00 -3.77
C ILE A 140 5.68 16.92 -4.26
N ASP A 141 6.64 17.46 -3.50
CA ASP A 141 8.03 17.57 -3.97
C ASP A 141 8.89 16.38 -3.54
N VAL A 142 8.63 15.81 -2.36
CA VAL A 142 9.44 14.70 -1.82
C VAL A 142 8.83 13.33 -2.08
N LEU A 143 7.50 13.21 -2.09
CA LEU A 143 6.79 11.94 -2.37
C LEU A 143 5.89 11.98 -3.64
N PRO A 144 6.35 12.48 -4.79
CA PRO A 144 5.47 12.74 -5.94
C PRO A 144 4.77 11.48 -6.46
N LYS A 145 5.47 10.35 -6.61
CA LYS A 145 4.87 9.14 -7.20
C LYS A 145 3.95 8.43 -6.21
N SER A 146 4.34 8.41 -4.94
CA SER A 146 3.54 7.83 -3.87
C SER A 146 2.24 8.62 -3.69
N SER A 147 2.30 9.95 -3.72
CA SER A 147 1.13 10.82 -3.69
C SER A 147 0.25 10.66 -4.93
N GLU A 148 0.85 10.60 -6.13
CA GLU A 148 0.10 10.36 -7.37
C GLU A 148 -0.66 9.02 -7.31
N PHE A 149 -0.07 7.99 -6.69
CA PHE A 149 -0.75 6.72 -6.50
C PHE A 149 -2.02 6.86 -5.66
N ILE A 150 -1.99 7.57 -4.54
CA ILE A 150 -3.19 7.79 -3.72
C ILE A 150 -4.20 8.67 -4.45
N LEU A 151 -3.74 9.73 -5.13
CA LEU A 151 -4.63 10.61 -5.89
C LEU A 151 -5.34 9.88 -7.04
N ARG A 152 -4.76 8.77 -7.52
CA ARG A 152 -5.33 7.91 -8.56
C ARG A 152 -5.77 6.54 -8.02
N LEU A 153 -5.94 6.41 -6.71
CA LEU A 153 -6.30 5.16 -6.05
C LEU A 153 -7.55 4.49 -6.66
N PRO A 154 -8.63 5.20 -7.07
CA PRO A 154 -9.82 4.57 -7.64
C PRO A 154 -9.50 3.84 -8.95
N ILE A 155 -8.61 4.40 -9.77
CA ILE A 155 -8.16 3.80 -11.03
C ILE A 155 -7.36 2.54 -10.73
N PHE A 156 -6.37 2.63 -9.82
CA PHE A 156 -5.54 1.48 -9.46
C PHE A 156 -6.34 0.36 -8.81
N VAL A 157 -7.23 0.67 -7.87
CA VAL A 157 -8.13 -0.30 -7.22
C VAL A 157 -9.00 -1.01 -8.25
N SER A 158 -9.53 -0.30 -9.24
CA SER A 158 -10.33 -0.89 -10.32
C SER A 158 -9.52 -1.85 -11.17
N ILE A 159 -8.34 -1.43 -11.65
CA ILE A 159 -7.47 -2.24 -12.52
C ILE A 159 -6.96 -3.47 -11.77
N ILE A 160 -6.38 -3.27 -10.59
CA ILE A 160 -5.83 -4.34 -9.76
C ILE A 160 -6.94 -5.30 -9.34
N GLY A 161 -8.10 -4.77 -8.93
CA GLY A 161 -9.24 -5.58 -8.54
C GLY A 161 -9.78 -6.42 -9.69
N ALA A 162 -9.91 -5.86 -10.90
CA ALA A 162 -10.31 -6.61 -12.08
C ALA A 162 -9.31 -7.75 -12.39
N ILE A 163 -8.00 -7.46 -12.33
CA ILE A 163 -6.95 -8.48 -12.52
C ILE A 163 -7.06 -9.58 -11.47
N ILE A 164 -7.25 -9.24 -10.19
CA ILE A 164 -7.39 -10.21 -9.10
C ILE A 164 -8.60 -11.13 -9.31
N ILE A 165 -9.75 -10.57 -9.72
CA ILE A 165 -10.94 -11.36 -10.04
C ILE A 165 -10.63 -12.31 -11.20
N ILE A 166 -10.05 -11.81 -12.30
CA ILE A 166 -9.68 -12.64 -13.45
C ILE A 166 -8.72 -13.77 -13.01
N LEU A 167 -7.67 -13.46 -12.26
CA LEU A 167 -6.71 -14.45 -11.78
C LEU A 167 -7.36 -15.52 -10.88
N SER A 168 -8.24 -15.09 -9.97
CA SER A 168 -8.95 -15.98 -9.05
C SER A 168 -9.87 -16.96 -9.78
N TYR A 169 -10.48 -16.55 -10.89
CA TYR A 169 -11.46 -17.35 -11.65
C TYR A 169 -10.93 -17.98 -12.93
N SER A 170 -9.77 -17.59 -13.44
CA SER A 170 -9.23 -18.06 -14.72
C SER A 170 -8.82 -19.54 -14.74
N GLY A 171 -8.93 -20.28 -13.64
CA GLY A 171 -8.40 -21.64 -13.50
C GLY A 171 -9.43 -22.74 -13.54
N PHE A 172 -9.17 -23.74 -14.39
CA PHE A 172 -9.76 -25.06 -14.24
C PHE A 172 -9.50 -25.56 -12.81
N PRO A 173 -10.51 -26.15 -12.14
CA PRO A 173 -10.37 -26.60 -10.77
C PRO A 173 -9.15 -27.52 -10.69
N LYS A 174 -8.31 -27.37 -9.66
CA LYS A 174 -7.36 -28.41 -9.30
C LYS A 174 -8.20 -29.67 -9.10
N THR A 175 -8.12 -30.61 -10.03
CA THR A 175 -8.66 -31.94 -9.84
C THR A 175 -8.13 -32.42 -8.50
N ASN A 176 -9.02 -32.77 -7.57
CA ASN A 176 -8.60 -33.36 -6.31
C ASN A 176 -7.94 -34.69 -6.67
N GLU A 177 -6.61 -34.71 -6.83
CA GLU A 177 -5.81 -35.90 -7.14
C GLU A 177 -5.92 -36.98 -6.04
N GLY A 178 -6.68 -36.74 -4.97
CA GLY A 178 -6.95 -37.68 -3.89
C GLY A 178 -8.25 -38.49 -3.98
N GLU A 179 -9.23 -38.14 -4.82
CA GLU A 179 -10.52 -38.87 -4.87
C GLU A 179 -10.56 -40.00 -5.92
N ALA A 180 -9.62 -40.01 -6.87
CA ALA A 180 -9.56 -41.05 -7.90
C ALA A 180 -8.97 -42.40 -7.43
N SER A 181 -8.37 -42.47 -6.23
CA SER A 181 -7.74 -43.71 -5.74
C SER A 181 -8.63 -44.58 -4.83
N ILE A 182 -9.83 -44.12 -4.48
CA ILE A 182 -10.73 -44.83 -3.56
C ILE A 182 -11.91 -45.49 -4.31
N GLY A 183 -12.12 -45.13 -5.58
CA GLY A 183 -13.23 -45.64 -6.42
C GLY A 183 -12.97 -46.94 -7.16
N GLU A 184 -11.75 -47.48 -7.17
CA GLU A 184 -11.40 -48.72 -7.90
C GLU A 184 -11.33 -49.98 -7.02
N PHE A 185 -11.76 -49.90 -5.75
CA PHE A 185 -11.80 -51.05 -4.82
C PHE A 185 -13.16 -51.26 -4.16
N ASN A 186 -14.24 -51.30 -4.95
CA ASN A 186 -15.49 -51.98 -4.56
C ASN A 186 -16.17 -52.62 -5.77
#